data_AF-A0A0K3A398-F1
#
_entry.id   AF-A0A0K3A398-F1
#
_cell.length_a   1.000
_cell.length_b   1.000
_cell.length_c   1.000
_cell.angle_alpha   90.00
_cell.angle_beta   90.00
_cell.angle_gamma   90.00
#
_symmetry.space_group_name_H-M   'P 1'
#
loop_
_entity.id
_entity.type
_entity.pdbx_description
1 polymer ?
#
loop_
_entity_poly.entity_id
_entity_poly.type
_entity_poly.pdbx_seq_one_letter_code
_entity_poly.pdbx_strand_id
1 'polypeptide(L)'
;MDFVVPHDHPSLPGHFPGHPVVPGVVVLDHVLQAVEAVHGACGPLRLPQVKFLQPLLPGQPARVELDGAAPRWRFRVRRGEDLLVSGELVAEAAP
;
A
#
# COMPACT_ATOMS: atom_id res chain seq x y z
N MET A 1 8.14 4.94 -3.92
CA MET A 1 7.38 6.11 -3.48
C MET A 1 7.33 6.09 -1.97
N ASP A 2 7.67 7.19 -1.31
CA ASP A 2 7.63 7.31 0.15
C ASP A 2 6.32 7.98 0.61
N PHE A 3 5.79 7.57 1.75
CA PHE A 3 4.58 8.14 2.34
C PHE A 3 4.58 8.07 3.88
N VAL A 4 3.74 8.89 4.49
CA VAL A 4 3.46 8.90 5.93
C VAL A 4 1.96 9.10 6.12
N VAL A 5 1.31 8.27 6.94
CA VAL A 5 -0.08 8.49 7.35
C VAL A 5 -0.06 9.30 8.65
N PRO A 6 -0.59 10.54 8.68
CA PRO A 6 -0.47 11.39 9.86
C PRO A 6 -1.37 10.92 11.02
N HIS A 7 -1.09 11.39 12.24
CA HIS A 7 -1.80 10.98 13.46
C HIS A 7 -3.28 11.37 13.47
N ASP A 8 -3.65 12.38 12.69
CA ASP A 8 -5.01 12.91 12.54
C ASP A 8 -5.74 12.33 11.31
N HIS A 9 -5.17 11.30 10.66
CA HIS A 9 -5.80 10.70 9.50
C HIS A 9 -7.21 10.17 9.85
N PRO A 10 -8.25 10.50 9.06
CA PRO A 10 -9.65 10.24 9.41
C PRO A 10 -10.00 8.75 9.49
N SER A 11 -9.14 7.86 8.99
CA SER A 11 -9.33 6.41 9.12
C SER A 11 -8.87 5.83 10.47
N LEU A 12 -8.22 6.62 11.32
CA LEU A 12 -7.64 6.15 12.59
C LEU A 12 -8.61 6.12 13.77
N PRO A 13 -9.57 7.05 13.92
CA PRO A 13 -10.62 6.92 14.93
C PRO A 13 -11.34 5.56 14.81
N GLY A 14 -11.28 4.75 15.87
CA GLY A 14 -11.85 3.40 15.88
C GLY A 14 -10.93 2.30 15.32
N HIS A 15 -9.73 2.62 14.83
CA HIS A 15 -8.78 1.66 14.26
C HIS A 15 -7.36 1.80 14.84
N PHE A 16 -7.10 1.38 16.07
CA PHE A 16 -8.03 0.88 17.08
C PHE A 16 -8.01 1.83 18.29
N PRO A 17 -9.10 1.93 19.08
CA PRO A 17 -9.11 2.80 20.26
C PRO A 17 -7.93 2.50 21.21
N GLY A 18 -7.15 3.53 21.57
CA GLY A 18 -5.96 3.42 22.43
C GLY A 18 -4.69 2.89 21.75
N HIS A 19 -4.82 2.16 20.64
CA HIS A 19 -3.71 1.56 19.90
C HIS A 19 -3.92 1.72 18.38
N PRO A 20 -3.73 2.93 17.84
CA PRO A 20 -4.00 3.19 16.43
C PRO A 20 -3.02 2.45 15.53
N VAL A 21 -3.55 1.82 14.48
CA VAL A 21 -2.79 1.14 13.43
C VAL A 21 -3.32 1.65 12.10
N VAL A 22 -2.44 1.92 11.14
CA VAL A 22 -2.87 2.33 9.80
C VAL A 22 -3.65 1.17 9.16
N PRO A 23 -4.90 1.38 8.69
CA PRO A 23 -5.66 0.34 8.03
C PRO A 23 -4.93 -0.19 6.79
N GLY A 24 -4.99 -1.51 6.58
CA GLY A 24 -4.31 -2.14 5.45
C GLY A 24 -4.72 -1.57 4.10
N VAL A 25 -5.98 -1.17 3.95
CA VAL A 25 -6.50 -0.53 2.72
C VAL A 25 -5.87 0.84 2.45
N VAL A 26 -5.51 1.61 3.47
CA VAL A 26 -4.80 2.91 3.30
C VAL A 26 -3.37 2.66 2.80
N VAL A 27 -2.72 1.61 3.30
CA VAL A 27 -1.40 1.19 2.78
C VAL A 27 -1.50 0.74 1.32
N LEU A 28 -2.54 -0.01 0.96
CA LEU A 28 -2.78 -0.46 -0.41
C LEU A 28 -3.14 0.69 -1.35
N ASP A 29 -3.82 1.72 -0.88
CA ASP A 29 -4.09 2.94 -1.65
C ASP A 29 -2.77 3.60 -2.11
N HIS A 30 -1.78 3.71 -1.22
CA HIS A 30 -0.45 4.18 -1.61
C HIS A 30 0.28 3.25 -2.59
N VAL A 31 0.03 1.94 -2.54
CA VAL A 31 0.57 1.01 -3.56
C VAL A 31 -0.05 1.29 -4.93
N LEU A 32 -1.36 1.52 -4.98
CA LEU A 32 -2.09 1.87 -6.20
C LEU A 32 -1.57 3.19 -6.79
N GLN A 33 -1.47 4.24 -5.96
CA GLN A 33 -0.89 5.52 -6.36
C GLN A 33 0.55 5.39 -6.90
N ALA A 34 1.37 4.53 -6.28
CA ALA A 34 2.73 4.29 -6.76
C ALA A 34 2.78 3.63 -8.15
N VAL A 35 1.84 2.73 -8.45
CA VAL A 35 1.74 2.12 -9.78
C VAL A 35 1.30 3.14 -10.81
N GLU A 36 0.27 3.93 -10.49
CA GLU A 36 -0.25 4.97 -11.38
C GLU A 36 0.78 6.08 -11.65
N ALA A 37 1.60 6.44 -10.66
CA ALA A 37 2.67 7.42 -10.83
C ALA A 37 3.74 6.99 -11.85
N VAL A 38 3.96 5.68 -12.01
CA VAL A 38 4.98 5.13 -12.92
C VAL A 38 4.39 4.75 -14.27
N HIS A 39 3.15 4.25 -14.30
CA HIS A 39 2.55 3.62 -15.48
C HIS A 39 1.34 4.39 -16.05
N GLY A 40 0.94 5.48 -15.42
CA GLY A 40 -0.27 6.22 -15.75
C GLY A 40 -1.53 5.60 -15.14
N ALA A 41 -2.67 6.25 -15.39
CA ALA A 41 -3.97 5.79 -14.90
C ALA A 41 -4.20 4.33 -15.30
N CYS A 42 -4.45 3.49 -14.30
CA CYS A 42 -4.73 2.09 -14.51
C CYS A 42 -6.25 1.88 -14.60
N GLY A 43 -6.66 0.89 -15.40
CA GLY A 43 -8.04 0.39 -15.36
C GLY A 43 -8.32 -0.37 -14.06
N PRO A 44 -9.36 -1.23 -14.02
CA PRO A 44 -9.61 -2.08 -12.86
C PRO A 44 -8.37 -2.88 -12.45
N LEU A 45 -8.08 -2.88 -11.15
CA LEU A 45 -6.92 -3.57 -10.57
C LEU A 45 -7.40 -4.66 -9.61
N ARG A 46 -6.71 -5.80 -9.63
CA ARG A 46 -6.89 -6.90 -8.69
C ARG A 46 -5.65 -7.10 -7.85
N LEU A 47 -5.87 -7.52 -6.60
CA LEU A 47 -4.84 -7.87 -5.64
C LEU A 47 -4.92 -9.38 -5.37
N PRO A 48 -4.40 -10.25 -6.27
CA PRO A 48 -4.52 -11.70 -6.11
C PRO A 48 -3.83 -12.23 -4.84
N GLN A 49 -2.85 -11.48 -4.32
CA GLN A 49 -2.20 -11.81 -3.06
C GLN A 49 -1.77 -10.55 -2.34
N VAL A 50 -2.09 -10.48 -1.05
CA VAL A 50 -1.57 -9.48 -0.12
C VAL A 50 -1.22 -10.16 1.19
N LYS A 51 -0.04 -9.85 1.73
CA LYS A 51 0.39 -10.31 3.05
C LYS A 51 0.81 -9.11 3.89
N PHE A 52 0.11 -8.92 5.01
CA PHE A 52 0.47 -7.96 6.06
C PHE A 52 1.33 -8.70 7.10
N LEU A 53 2.60 -8.34 7.19
CA LEU A 53 3.59 -8.97 8.06
C LEU A 53 3.75 -8.21 9.38
N GLN A 54 3.66 -6.88 9.32
CA GLN A 54 3.78 -6.00 10.49
C GLN A 54 2.83 -4.81 10.35
N PRO A 55 2.33 -4.25 11.46
CA PRO A 55 1.54 -3.03 11.43
C PRO A 55 2.41 -1.83 11.06
N LEU A 56 1.79 -0.88 10.35
CA LEU A 56 2.28 0.48 10.23
C LEU A 56 1.54 1.33 11.27
N LEU A 57 2.27 2.08 12.10
CA LEU A 57 1.66 3.01 13.05
C LEU A 57 1.57 4.42 12.44
N PRO A 58 0.63 5.27 12.90
CA PRO A 58 0.57 6.66 12.47
C PRO A 58 1.89 7.39 12.68
N GLY A 59 2.23 8.30 11.75
CA GLY A 59 3.47 9.07 11.75
C GLY A 59 4.73 8.27 11.36
N GLN A 60 4.66 6.95 11.20
CA GLN A 60 5.80 6.17 10.72
C GLN A 60 5.99 6.33 9.21
N PRO A 61 7.22 6.55 8.73
CA PRO A 61 7.52 6.56 7.31
C PRO A 61 7.45 5.16 6.72
N ALA A 62 6.89 5.06 5.52
CA ALA A 62 6.85 3.85 4.74
C ALA A 62 7.22 4.11 3.28
N ARG A 63 7.82 3.11 2.63
CA ARG A 63 8.23 3.16 1.23
C ARG A 63 7.58 2.04 0.46
N VAL A 64 6.90 2.39 -0.62
CA VAL A 64 6.46 1.47 -1.66
C VAL A 64 7.58 1.23 -2.66
N GLU A 65 7.90 -0.04 -2.86
CA GLU A 65 8.77 -0.57 -3.90
C GLU A 65 7.93 -1.39 -4.88
N LEU A 66 8.16 -1.19 -6.17
CA LEU A 66 7.49 -1.92 -7.24
C LEU A 66 8.52 -2.64 -8.09
N ASP A 67 8.17 -3.85 -8.52
CA ASP A 67 8.92 -4.67 -9.47
C ASP A 67 7.95 -5.21 -10.53
N GLY A 68 8.38 -5.21 -11.79
CA GLY A 68 7.56 -5.61 -12.93
C GLY A 68 6.97 -4.42 -13.71
N ALA A 69 6.01 -4.75 -14.57
CA ALA A 69 5.37 -3.82 -15.49
C ALA A 69 3.95 -4.30 -15.81
N ALA A 70 3.14 -3.47 -16.46
CA ALA A 70 1.79 -3.85 -16.85
C ALA A 70 1.79 -5.20 -17.63
N PRO A 71 0.84 -6.11 -17.34
CA PRO A 71 -0.30 -5.93 -16.44
C PRO A 71 -0.04 -6.41 -15.01
N ARG A 72 1.19 -6.75 -14.59
CA ARG A 72 1.45 -7.37 -13.28
C ARG A 72 2.65 -6.76 -12.57
N TRP A 73 2.43 -6.37 -11.32
CA TRP A 73 3.45 -5.84 -10.43
C TRP A 73 3.55 -6.66 -9.16
N ARG A 74 4.77 -6.85 -8.70
CA ARG A 74 5.05 -7.22 -7.31
C ARG A 74 5.30 -5.94 -6.54
N PHE A 75 4.72 -5.84 -5.35
CA PHE A 75 4.93 -4.70 -4.47
C PHE A 75 5.45 -5.13 -3.11
N ARG A 76 6.26 -4.25 -2.52
CA ARG A 76 6.69 -4.31 -1.12
C ARG A 76 6.49 -2.95 -0.49
N VAL A 77 6.00 -2.94 0.75
CA VAL A 77 5.94 -1.75 1.60
C VAL A 77 6.86 -1.96 2.79
N ARG A 78 7.82 -1.06 2.98
CA ARG A 78 8.85 -1.15 4.03
C ARG A 78 8.85 0.06 4.95
N ARG A 79 9.24 -0.13 6.22
CA ARG A 79 9.67 0.93 7.13
C ARG A 79 11.15 0.70 7.44
N GLY A 80 12.03 1.51 6.87
CA GLY A 80 13.46 1.20 6.88
C GLY A 80 13.72 -0.16 6.25
N GLU A 81 14.34 -1.07 7.00
CA GLU A 81 14.62 -2.45 6.54
C GLU A 81 13.47 -3.43 6.81
N ASP A 82 12.48 -3.05 7.63
CA ASP A 82 11.35 -3.92 7.97
C ASP A 82 10.37 -4.03 6.81
N LEU A 83 10.03 -5.27 6.42
CA LEU A 83 8.96 -5.53 5.46
C LEU A 83 7.61 -5.53 6.18
N LEU A 84 6.76 -4.56 5.84
CA LEU A 84 5.43 -4.41 6.45
C LEU A 84 4.36 -5.16 5.66
N VAL A 85 4.36 -4.96 4.34
CA VAL A 85 3.37 -5.55 3.42
C VAL A 85 4.06 -6.01 2.15
N SER A 86 3.63 -7.13 1.60
CA SER A 86 4.05 -7.58 0.28
C SER A 86 2.88 -8.18 -0.47
N GLY A 87 2.90 -8.10 -1.79
CA GLY A 87 1.87 -8.73 -2.59
C GLY A 87 2.06 -8.57 -4.08
N GLU A 88 0.99 -8.90 -4.79
CA GLU A 88 0.89 -8.77 -6.23
C GLU A 88 -0.31 -7.90 -6.58
N LEU A 89 -0.13 -7.07 -7.60
CA LEU A 89 -1.17 -6.26 -8.22
C LEU A 89 -1.25 -6.65 -9.70
N VAL A 90 -2.46 -6.79 -10.22
CA VAL A 90 -2.70 -7.15 -11.62
C VAL A 90 -3.73 -6.20 -12.21
N ALA A 91 -3.40 -5.53 -13.30
CA ALA A 91 -4.37 -4.81 -14.12
C ALA A 91 -5.24 -5.80 -14.89
N GLU A 92 -6.54 -5.58 -14.86
CA GLU A 92 -7.45 -6.29 -15.73
C GLU A 92 -7.23 -5.81 -17.17
N ALA A 93 -7.24 -6.75 -18.12
CA ALA A 93 -7.40 -6.36 -19.51
C ALA A 93 -8.76 -5.68 -19.65
N ALA A 94 -8.82 -4.56 -20.36
CA ALA A 94 -10.09 -4.00 -20.77
C ALA A 94 -10.89 -5.10 -21.51
N PRO A 95 -12.20 -5.24 -21.23
CA PRO A 95 -13.04 -6.24 -21.88
C PRO A 95 -13.07 -6.08 -23.41
#